data_AF-A0A956QFT6-F1
#
_entry.id   AF-A0A956QFT6-F1
#
_cell.length_a   1.000
_cell.length_b   1.000
_cell.length_c   1.000
_cell.angle_alpha   90.00
_cell.angle_beta   90.00
_cell.angle_gamma   90.00
#
_symmetry.space_group_name_H-M   'P 1'
#
loop_
_entity.id
_entity.type
_entity.pdbx_description
1 polymer ?
#
loop_
_entity_poly.entity_id
_entity_poly.type
_entity_poly.pdbx_seq_one_letter_code
_entity_poly.pdbx_strand_id
1 'polypeptide(L)'
;GAGEALIKEGITSPKNLGIGGGSNGGLLVAATELQRPDLFGAAIPEVGVHDMLRFAKFTGGYHWVHEYGEVDKPNLFNNMLSYSPVHNVKDDVNYPATMIMTGDHDDRVTPSHSYKLAAEMQSAGSENPVLLRTQANIGHGFGMPRWMRVEQNADKMAFLWENLATEQAG
;
A
#
# COMPACT_ATOMS: atom_id res chain seq x y z
N GLY A 1 1.35 -12.72 -13.50
CA GLY A 1 0.54 -12.56 -12.27
C GLY A 1 -0.91 -12.31 -12.62
N ALA A 2 -1.80 -12.18 -11.61
CA ALA A 2 -3.23 -11.98 -11.85
C ALA A 2 -3.54 -10.71 -12.66
N GLY A 3 -2.87 -9.59 -12.39
CA GLY A 3 -3.03 -8.36 -13.17
C GLY A 3 -2.68 -8.52 -14.66
N GLU A 4 -1.57 -9.19 -14.96
CA GLU A 4 -1.16 -9.50 -16.35
C GLU A 4 -2.16 -10.42 -17.05
N ALA A 5 -2.79 -11.36 -16.32
CA ALA A 5 -3.83 -12.22 -16.89
C ALA A 5 -5.07 -11.40 -17.31
N LEU A 6 -5.53 -10.48 -16.45
CA LEU A 6 -6.65 -9.58 -16.78
C LEU A 6 -6.36 -8.70 -18.01
N ILE A 7 -5.13 -8.20 -18.12
CA ILE A 7 -4.70 -7.41 -19.28
C ILE A 7 -4.63 -8.27 -20.54
N LYS A 8 -4.07 -9.49 -20.43
CA LYS A 8 -3.95 -10.44 -21.56
C LYS A 8 -5.32 -10.88 -22.08
N GLU A 9 -6.30 -11.03 -21.20
CA GLU A 9 -7.68 -11.39 -21.56
C GLU A 9 -8.49 -10.21 -22.12
N GLY A 10 -7.91 -9.00 -22.15
CA GLY A 10 -8.57 -7.80 -22.66
C GLY A 10 -9.64 -7.23 -21.73
N ILE A 11 -9.66 -7.64 -20.45
CA ILE A 11 -10.61 -7.13 -19.45
C ILE A 11 -10.28 -5.68 -19.07
N THR A 12 -8.99 -5.33 -19.03
CA THR A 12 -8.51 -3.98 -18.71
C THR A 12 -7.13 -3.72 -19.34
N SER A 13 -6.54 -2.57 -19.04
CA SER A 13 -5.16 -2.19 -19.40
C SER A 13 -4.44 -1.66 -18.15
N PRO A 14 -3.09 -1.55 -18.16
CA PRO A 14 -2.35 -1.04 -16.99
C PRO A 14 -2.92 0.28 -16.43
N LYS A 15 -3.18 1.27 -17.30
CA LYS A 15 -3.76 2.57 -16.94
C LYS A 15 -5.19 2.51 -16.37
N ASN A 16 -5.89 1.38 -16.53
CA ASN A 16 -7.26 1.14 -16.08
C ASN A 16 -7.33 0.06 -15.00
N LEU A 17 -6.18 -0.35 -14.45
CA LEU A 17 -6.09 -1.37 -13.42
C LEU A 17 -5.64 -0.75 -12.10
N GLY A 18 -6.51 -0.80 -11.10
CA GLY A 18 -6.18 -0.46 -9.72
C GLY A 18 -5.87 -1.71 -8.88
N ILE A 19 -5.02 -1.58 -7.87
CA ILE A 19 -4.73 -2.64 -6.87
C ILE A 19 -5.00 -2.12 -5.46
N GLY A 20 -5.62 -2.94 -4.61
CA GLY A 20 -5.95 -2.57 -3.23
C GLY A 20 -5.89 -3.74 -2.27
N GLY A 21 -5.54 -3.48 -1.02
CA GLY A 21 -5.39 -4.52 0.00
C GLY A 21 -5.02 -3.98 1.37
N GLY A 22 -5.50 -4.68 2.41
CA GLY A 22 -5.33 -4.28 3.81
C GLY A 22 -4.41 -5.20 4.63
N SER A 23 -3.72 -4.65 5.63
CA SER A 23 -2.88 -5.41 6.57
C SER A 23 -1.70 -6.09 5.83
N ASN A 24 -1.56 -7.42 5.87
CA ASN A 24 -0.63 -8.12 4.98
C ASN A 24 -0.91 -7.86 3.49
N GLY A 25 -2.18 -7.64 3.12
CA GLY A 25 -2.54 -7.18 1.78
C GLY A 25 -2.04 -5.77 1.46
N GLY A 26 -1.88 -4.91 2.47
CA GLY A 26 -1.27 -3.58 2.29
C GLY A 26 0.23 -3.69 2.01
N LEU A 27 0.93 -4.62 2.68
CA LEU A 27 2.31 -4.99 2.32
C LEU A 27 2.37 -5.51 0.88
N LEU A 28 1.47 -6.42 0.49
CA LEU A 28 1.40 -6.96 -0.87
C LEU A 28 1.26 -5.83 -1.91
N VAL A 29 0.29 -4.94 -1.73
CA VAL A 29 0.05 -3.83 -2.67
C VAL A 29 1.28 -2.96 -2.82
N ALA A 30 1.84 -2.50 -1.69
CA ALA A 30 3.00 -1.61 -1.69
C ALA A 30 4.25 -2.28 -2.27
N ALA A 31 4.50 -3.56 -1.97
CA ALA A 31 5.62 -4.27 -2.58
C ALA A 31 5.42 -4.45 -4.10
N THR A 32 4.18 -4.75 -4.52
CA THR A 32 3.86 -5.01 -5.93
C THR A 32 3.95 -3.74 -6.78
N GLU A 33 3.42 -2.61 -6.32
CA GLU A 33 3.51 -1.34 -7.06
C GLU A 33 4.95 -0.87 -7.22
N LEU A 34 5.80 -1.08 -6.22
CA LEU A 34 7.21 -0.68 -6.28
C LEU A 34 8.03 -1.60 -7.21
N GLN A 35 7.69 -2.88 -7.25
CA GLN A 35 8.35 -3.87 -8.13
C GLN A 35 7.89 -3.77 -9.58
N ARG A 36 6.61 -3.46 -9.81
CA ARG A 36 5.95 -3.38 -11.13
C ARG A 36 5.15 -2.08 -11.26
N PRO A 37 5.83 -0.91 -11.25
CA PRO A 37 5.16 0.38 -11.40
C PRO A 37 4.47 0.53 -12.77
N ASP A 38 4.86 -0.28 -13.76
CA ASP A 38 4.29 -0.33 -15.10
C ASP A 38 2.94 -1.07 -15.20
N LEU A 39 2.55 -1.82 -14.16
CA LEU A 39 1.42 -2.76 -14.24
C LEU A 39 0.09 -2.15 -13.80
N PHE A 40 0.10 -1.07 -13.02
CA PHE A 40 -1.08 -0.47 -12.40
C PHE A 40 -1.16 1.03 -12.66
N GLY A 41 -2.37 1.55 -12.78
CA GLY A 41 -2.63 3.00 -12.86
C GLY A 41 -2.80 3.62 -11.46
N ALA A 42 -3.31 2.85 -10.50
CA ALA A 42 -3.50 3.32 -9.13
C ALA A 42 -3.34 2.20 -8.09
N ALA A 43 -2.96 2.57 -6.86
CA ALA A 43 -2.75 1.66 -5.74
C ALA A 43 -3.33 2.18 -4.43
N ILE A 44 -3.90 1.28 -3.62
CA ILE A 44 -4.46 1.58 -2.30
C ILE A 44 -3.94 0.56 -1.27
N PRO A 45 -2.73 0.77 -0.72
CA PRO A 45 -2.25 0.02 0.43
C PRO A 45 -2.91 0.52 1.72
N GLU A 46 -3.68 -0.35 2.39
CA GLU A 46 -4.41 -0.03 3.64
C GLU A 46 -3.74 -0.70 4.86
N VAL A 47 -3.49 0.06 5.93
CA VAL A 47 -3.00 -0.41 7.25
C VAL A 47 -1.88 -1.47 7.16
N GLY A 48 -0.93 -1.26 6.24
CA GLY A 48 0.02 -2.28 5.82
C GLY A 48 1.35 -2.28 6.57
N VAL A 49 2.00 -3.45 6.59
CA VAL A 49 3.33 -3.64 7.21
C VAL A 49 4.42 -3.21 6.21
N HIS A 50 4.71 -1.90 6.12
CA HIS A 50 5.58 -1.36 5.07
C HIS A 50 7.09 -1.31 5.40
N ASP A 51 7.48 -1.57 6.65
CA ASP A 51 8.87 -1.59 7.11
C ASP A 51 9.15 -2.97 7.69
N MET A 52 9.65 -3.85 6.84
CA MET A 52 9.91 -5.24 7.19
C MET A 52 11.16 -5.40 8.05
N LEU A 53 12.00 -4.38 8.16
CA LEU A 53 13.21 -4.45 8.98
C LEU A 53 12.95 -4.02 10.43
N ARG A 54 11.79 -3.45 10.72
CA ARG A 54 11.43 -2.98 12.05
C ARG A 54 10.04 -3.38 12.55
N PHE A 55 9.21 -4.06 11.74
CA PHE A 55 7.85 -4.43 12.16
C PHE A 55 7.80 -5.13 13.53
N ALA A 56 8.74 -6.05 13.80
CA ALA A 56 8.78 -6.80 15.05
C ALA A 56 9.06 -5.95 16.30
N LYS A 57 9.51 -4.70 16.13
CA LYS A 57 9.81 -3.77 17.23
C LYS A 57 8.58 -3.00 17.71
N PHE A 58 7.44 -3.13 17.04
CA PHE A 58 6.23 -2.36 17.34
C PHE A 58 5.06 -3.27 17.70
N THR A 59 4.38 -2.93 18.79
CA THR A 59 3.11 -3.50 19.25
C THR A 59 2.98 -5.02 19.02
N GLY A 60 2.08 -5.47 18.14
CA GLY A 60 1.80 -6.87 17.83
C GLY A 60 2.72 -7.48 16.78
N GLY A 61 3.65 -6.71 16.20
CA GLY A 61 4.50 -7.16 15.10
C GLY A 61 5.38 -8.35 15.44
N TYR A 62 5.80 -8.51 16.70
CA TYR A 62 6.58 -9.67 17.14
C TYR A 62 5.84 -11.00 16.91
N HIS A 63 4.51 -11.00 16.90
CA HIS A 63 3.73 -12.20 16.62
C HIS A 63 3.87 -12.69 15.19
N TRP A 64 4.27 -11.85 14.24
CA TRP A 64 4.39 -12.22 12.81
C TRP A 64 5.80 -12.64 12.41
N VAL A 65 6.72 -12.72 13.37
CA VAL A 65 8.10 -13.17 13.14
C VAL A 65 8.15 -14.59 12.56
N HIS A 66 7.23 -15.47 12.96
CA HIS A 66 7.15 -16.83 12.42
C HIS A 66 6.78 -16.86 10.93
N GLU A 67 6.09 -15.82 10.44
CA GLU A 67 5.66 -15.69 9.05
C GLU A 67 6.72 -14.97 8.20
N TYR A 68 7.21 -13.82 8.66
CA TYR A 68 8.12 -12.97 7.87
C TYR A 68 9.60 -13.25 8.11
N GLY A 69 9.96 -13.70 9.30
CA GLY A 69 11.33 -13.96 9.71
C GLY A 69 11.89 -12.96 10.74
N GLU A 70 13.10 -13.27 11.20
CA GLU A 70 13.84 -12.48 12.17
C GLU A 70 14.95 -11.67 11.48
N VAL A 71 15.05 -10.38 11.81
CA VAL A 71 15.99 -9.44 11.17
C VAL A 71 17.45 -9.66 11.57
N ASP A 72 17.72 -10.42 12.63
CA ASP A 72 19.06 -10.78 13.08
C ASP A 72 19.64 -11.98 12.31
N LYS A 73 18.80 -12.74 11.59
CA LYS A 73 19.22 -13.82 10.70
C LYS A 73 19.57 -13.24 9.33
N PRO A 74 20.85 -13.26 8.88
CA PRO A 74 21.27 -12.54 7.67
C PRO A 74 20.50 -12.91 6.40
N ASN A 75 20.18 -14.20 6.22
CA ASN A 75 19.41 -14.65 5.05
C ASN A 75 17.97 -14.11 5.06
N LEU A 76 17.35 -14.03 6.24
CA LEU A 76 15.98 -13.51 6.38
C LEU A 76 15.97 -11.98 6.30
N PHE A 77 16.98 -11.30 6.85
CA PHE A 77 17.20 -9.87 6.66
C PHE A 77 17.27 -9.51 5.18
N ASN A 78 18.11 -10.19 4.40
CA ASN A 78 18.24 -9.93 2.97
C ASN A 78 16.93 -10.21 2.20
N ASN A 79 16.19 -11.26 2.59
CA ASN A 79 14.89 -11.55 2.01
C ASN A 79 13.91 -10.39 2.29
N MET A 80 13.72 -10.00 3.56
CA MET A 80 12.86 -8.89 3.93
C MET A 80 13.26 -7.57 3.28
N LEU A 81 14.56 -7.28 3.21
CA LEU A 81 15.07 -6.09 2.54
C LEU A 81 14.71 -6.08 1.05
N SER A 82 14.69 -7.23 0.38
CA SER A 82 14.41 -7.30 -1.07
C SER A 82 12.99 -6.90 -1.47
N TYR A 83 12.04 -6.90 -0.52
CA TYR A 83 10.64 -6.54 -0.78
C TYR A 83 10.07 -5.48 0.16
N SER A 84 10.80 -5.05 1.20
CA SER A 84 10.30 -4.07 2.17
C SER A 84 9.95 -2.75 1.49
N PRO A 85 8.68 -2.30 1.52
CA PRO A 85 8.26 -1.12 0.77
C PRO A 85 9.05 0.15 1.11
N VAL A 86 9.21 0.48 2.39
CA VAL A 86 9.97 1.66 2.86
C VAL A 86 11.42 1.67 2.36
N HIS A 87 12.01 0.52 2.06
CA HIS A 87 13.42 0.42 1.64
C HIS A 87 13.60 0.24 0.12
N ASN A 88 12.50 0.14 -0.64
CA ASN A 88 12.53 -0.15 -2.08
C ASN A 88 11.84 0.91 -2.94
N VAL A 89 11.46 2.05 -2.34
CA VAL A 89 11.16 3.26 -3.10
C VAL A 89 12.46 3.74 -3.75
N LYS A 90 12.39 4.09 -5.04
CA LYS A 90 13.51 4.55 -5.85
C LYS A 90 13.20 5.93 -6.38
N ASP A 91 14.22 6.79 -6.36
CA ASP A 91 14.13 8.12 -6.95
C ASP A 91 13.88 8.04 -8.47
N ASP A 92 13.21 9.06 -8.99
CA ASP A 92 12.90 9.27 -10.41
C ASP A 92 12.09 8.13 -11.07
N VAL A 93 11.38 7.33 -10.28
CA VAL A 93 10.40 6.35 -10.76
C VAL A 93 8.99 6.94 -10.68
N ASN A 94 8.29 6.98 -11.82
CA ASN A 94 6.89 7.35 -11.84
C ASN A 94 6.04 6.17 -11.37
N TYR A 95 5.64 6.20 -10.10
CA TYR A 95 4.80 5.17 -9.50
C TYR A 95 3.33 5.33 -9.91
N PRO A 96 2.48 4.31 -9.76
CA PRO A 96 1.03 4.48 -9.87
C PRO A 96 0.54 5.60 -8.94
N ALA A 97 -0.64 6.17 -9.21
CA ALA A 97 -1.27 7.06 -8.24
C ALA A 97 -1.57 6.27 -6.96
N THR A 98 -1.02 6.68 -5.82
CA THR A 98 -1.10 5.88 -4.58
C THR A 98 -1.80 6.62 -3.46
N MET A 99 -2.85 6.01 -2.90
CA MET A 99 -3.48 6.48 -1.65
C MET A 99 -3.20 5.50 -0.53
N ILE A 100 -2.24 5.84 0.32
CA ILE A 100 -1.87 5.06 1.50
C ILE A 100 -2.87 5.39 2.61
N MET A 101 -3.54 4.37 3.16
CA MET A 101 -4.56 4.55 4.19
C MET A 101 -4.12 3.93 5.53
N THR A 102 -4.37 4.63 6.63
CA THR A 102 -4.10 4.12 7.98
C THR A 102 -5.07 4.71 9.02
N GLY A 103 -5.07 4.19 10.25
CA GLY A 103 -5.82 4.75 11.39
C GLY A 103 -4.86 5.24 12.46
N ASP A 104 -5.07 6.43 13.03
CA ASP A 104 -4.14 7.04 14.00
C ASP A 104 -3.99 6.26 15.33
N HIS A 105 -4.94 5.39 15.67
CA HIS A 105 -4.92 4.53 16.85
C HIS A 105 -4.70 3.04 16.50
N ASP A 106 -4.11 2.73 15.35
CA ASP A 106 -3.82 1.34 14.98
C ASP A 106 -2.69 0.76 15.84
N ASP A 107 -3.07 -0.04 16.83
CA ASP A 107 -2.16 -0.75 17.72
C ASP A 107 -1.78 -2.14 17.20
N ARG A 108 -2.38 -2.62 16.11
CA ARG A 108 -1.95 -3.86 15.44
C ARG A 108 -0.79 -3.59 14.51
N VAL A 109 -1.01 -2.75 13.50
CA VAL A 109 0.02 -2.29 12.56
C VAL A 109 0.23 -0.80 12.78
N THR A 110 1.33 -0.44 13.45
CA THR A 110 1.57 0.95 13.85
C THR A 110 1.55 1.90 12.63
N PRO A 111 0.86 3.06 12.69
CA PRO A 111 0.71 3.98 11.55
C PRO A 111 2.02 4.51 10.98
N SER A 112 3.09 4.47 11.78
CA SER A 112 4.45 4.82 11.34
C SER A 112 4.91 4.05 10.10
N HIS A 113 4.38 2.85 9.84
CA HIS A 113 4.61 2.10 8.60
C HIS A 113 4.11 2.90 7.39
N SER A 114 2.85 3.34 7.42
CA SER A 114 2.24 4.15 6.36
C SER A 114 2.87 5.53 6.26
N TYR A 115 3.24 6.15 7.38
CA TYR A 115 3.86 7.48 7.37
C TYR A 115 5.22 7.49 6.70
N LYS A 116 6.07 6.50 7.00
CA LYS A 116 7.37 6.37 6.34
C LYS A 116 7.21 6.07 4.86
N LEU A 117 6.35 5.13 4.48
CA LEU A 117 6.13 4.82 3.07
C LEU A 117 5.65 6.05 2.29
N ALA A 118 4.70 6.80 2.84
CA ALA A 118 4.22 8.04 2.22
C ALA A 118 5.34 9.06 2.05
N ALA A 119 6.17 9.25 3.09
CA ALA A 119 7.30 10.18 3.02
C ALA A 119 8.31 9.78 1.93
N GLU A 120 8.73 8.51 1.90
CA GLU A 120 9.67 7.99 0.89
C GLU A 120 9.11 8.15 -0.53
N MET A 121 7.85 7.77 -0.76
CA MET A 121 7.21 7.87 -2.08
C MET A 121 6.99 9.33 -2.52
N GLN A 122 6.67 10.23 -1.59
CA GLN A 122 6.54 11.67 -1.89
C GLN A 122 7.90 12.31 -2.21
N SER A 123 9.00 11.83 -1.61
CA SER A 123 10.35 12.30 -1.94
C SER A 123 10.91 11.73 -3.25
N ALA A 124 10.37 10.63 -3.75
CA ALA A 124 10.89 9.91 -4.92
C ALA A 124 10.72 10.65 -6.26
N GLY A 125 9.98 11.76 -6.30
CA GLY A 125 9.81 12.57 -7.51
C GLY A 125 8.81 12.01 -8.54
N SER A 126 7.91 11.12 -8.12
CA SER A 126 6.81 10.63 -8.97
C SER A 126 5.89 11.78 -9.41
N GLU A 127 5.46 11.77 -10.68
CA GLU A 127 4.52 12.77 -11.22
C GLU A 127 3.07 12.47 -10.79
N ASN A 128 2.75 11.18 -10.62
CA ASN A 128 1.45 10.76 -10.12
C ASN A 128 1.29 11.07 -8.62
N PRO A 129 0.05 11.38 -8.15
CA PRO A 129 -0.16 11.79 -6.77
C PRO A 129 0.08 10.65 -5.78
N VAL A 130 0.76 10.97 -4.68
CA VAL A 130 0.94 10.11 -3.50
C VAL A 130 0.29 10.77 -2.29
N LEU A 131 -0.80 10.18 -1.80
CA LEU A 131 -1.60 10.69 -0.70
C LEU A 131 -1.49 9.78 0.53
N LEU A 132 -1.47 10.39 1.72
CA LEU A 132 -1.64 9.69 2.99
C LEU A 132 -2.99 10.09 3.60
N ARG A 133 -3.91 9.14 3.70
CA ARG A 133 -5.21 9.31 4.36
C ARG A 133 -5.21 8.64 5.73
N THR A 134 -5.08 9.45 6.77
CA THR A 134 -5.14 8.96 8.17
C THR A 134 -6.54 9.14 8.73
N GLN A 135 -7.16 8.04 9.16
CA GLN A 135 -8.45 8.07 9.84
C GLN A 135 -8.26 8.39 11.32
N ALA A 136 -8.91 9.47 11.79
CA ALA A 136 -8.88 9.85 13.20
C ALA A 136 -9.74 8.92 14.07
N ASN A 137 -9.27 8.67 15.30
CA ASN A 137 -9.92 7.89 16.35
C ASN A 137 -10.22 6.42 16.01
N ILE A 138 -9.49 5.83 15.06
CA ILE A 138 -9.72 4.47 14.57
C ILE A 138 -8.43 3.64 14.64
N GLY A 139 -8.57 2.38 15.05
CA GLY A 139 -7.50 1.38 15.01
C GLY A 139 -7.44 0.61 13.69
N HIS A 140 -7.09 -0.68 13.76
CA HIS A 140 -6.92 -1.56 12.58
C HIS A 140 -8.19 -1.85 11.75
N GLY A 141 -9.31 -1.20 12.04
CA GLY A 141 -10.60 -1.37 11.34
C GLY A 141 -11.70 -2.05 12.18
N PHE A 142 -11.36 -2.71 13.28
CA PHE A 142 -12.35 -3.28 14.20
C PHE A 142 -13.15 -2.17 14.91
N GLY A 143 -14.46 -2.33 14.97
CA GLY A 143 -15.34 -1.37 15.66
C GLY A 143 -15.60 -0.07 14.91
N MET A 144 -15.09 0.09 13.69
CA MET A 144 -15.32 1.31 12.89
C MET A 144 -16.84 1.51 12.65
N PRO A 145 -17.38 2.72 12.89
CA PRO A 145 -18.77 3.03 12.59
C PRO A 145 -19.10 2.89 11.10
N ARG A 146 -20.36 2.54 10.78
CA ARG A 146 -20.81 2.36 9.39
C ARG A 146 -20.60 3.59 8.52
N TRP A 147 -20.90 4.79 9.03
CA TRP A 147 -20.77 6.03 8.26
C TRP A 147 -19.31 6.29 7.86
N MET A 148 -18.36 6.01 8.75
CA MET A 148 -16.94 6.18 8.47
C MET A 148 -16.43 5.16 7.44
N ARG A 149 -16.99 3.93 7.44
CA ARG A 149 -16.75 2.96 6.35
C ARG A 149 -17.28 3.46 5.01
N VAL A 150 -18.43 4.12 4.99
CA VAL A 150 -19.01 4.69 3.76
C VAL A 150 -18.08 5.79 3.23
N GLU A 151 -17.63 6.70 4.09
CA GLU A 151 -16.67 7.76 3.72
C GLU A 151 -15.36 7.18 3.17
N GLN A 152 -14.77 6.18 3.85
CA GLN A 152 -13.55 5.53 3.37
C GLN A 152 -13.72 4.89 1.99
N ASN A 153 -14.85 4.22 1.75
CA ASN A 153 -15.09 3.62 0.44
C ASN A 153 -15.37 4.67 -0.63
N ALA A 154 -16.08 5.76 -0.29
CA ALA A 154 -16.29 6.87 -1.21
C ALA A 154 -14.96 7.51 -1.62
N ASP A 155 -14.06 7.78 -0.66
CA ASP A 155 -12.73 8.34 -0.94
C ASP A 155 -11.91 7.40 -1.84
N LYS A 156 -11.93 6.08 -1.55
CA LYS A 156 -11.25 5.07 -2.38
C LYS A 156 -11.78 5.06 -3.81
N MET A 157 -13.10 5.01 -3.98
CA MET A 157 -13.70 4.96 -5.32
C MET A 157 -13.47 6.25 -6.09
N ALA A 158 -13.58 7.42 -5.44
CA ALA A 158 -13.30 8.71 -6.06
C ALA A 158 -11.84 8.81 -6.49
N PHE A 159 -10.90 8.38 -5.64
CA PHE A 159 -9.47 8.35 -5.98
C PHE A 159 -9.18 7.45 -7.18
N LEU A 160 -9.73 6.23 -7.20
CA LEU A 160 -9.56 5.32 -8.35
C LEU A 160 -10.20 5.89 -9.61
N TRP A 161 -11.38 6.50 -9.51
CA TRP A 161 -12.07 7.08 -10.65
C TRP A 161 -11.28 8.22 -11.30
N GLU A 162 -10.68 9.08 -10.47
CA GLU A 162 -9.88 10.23 -10.95
C GLU A 162 -8.57 9.78 -11.59
N ASN A 163 -7.92 8.74 -11.06
CA ASN A 163 -6.56 8.37 -11.46
C ASN A 163 -6.48 7.20 -12.45
N LEU A 164 -7.56 6.45 -12.64
CA LEU A 164 -7.64 5.47 -13.71
C LEU A 164 -8.27 6.11 -14.94
N ALA A 165 -7.74 5.79 -16.13
CA ALA A 165 -8.25 6.36 -17.36
C ALA A 165 -9.64 5.78 -17.71
N THR A 166 -10.67 6.33 -17.08
CA THR A 166 -12.03 6.15 -17.55
C THR A 166 -12.12 6.77 -18.94
N GLU A 167 -12.46 5.96 -19.96
CA GLU A 167 -13.01 6.56 -21.17
C GLU A 167 -14.16 7.45 -20.68
N GLN A 168 -14.05 8.77 -20.85
CA GLN A 168 -15.23 9.60 -20.75
C GLN A 168 -16.21 8.99 -21.74
N ALA A 169 -17.28 8.40 -21.22
CA ALA A 169 -18.40 7.96 -22.03
C ALA A 169 -18.93 9.22 -22.73
N GLY A 170 -18.47 9.42 -23.97
CA GLY A 170 -18.97 10.42 -24.89
C GLY A 170 -20.33 10.03 -25.43
#